data_AF-A0A182EUH4-F1
#
_entry.id   AF-A0A182EUH4-F1
#
_cell.length_a   1.000
_cell.length_b   1.000
_cell.length_c   1.000
_cell.angle_alpha   90.00
_cell.angle_beta   90.00
_cell.angle_gamma   90.00
#
_symmetry.space_group_name_H-M   'P 1'
#
loop_
_entity.id
_entity.type
_entity.pdbx_description
1 polymer ?
#
loop_
_entity_poly.entity_id
_entity_poly.type
_entity_poly.pdbx_seq_one_letter_code
_entity_poly.pdbx_strand_id
1 'polypeptide(L)'
;MNVRNSGSSECVEPCSSGMTSLGAVPAPIRKRRFSSAKIQPTRVKRVMQSDDEIGRMVASVPVAIGRAMEHFAEKLLETAAQCVLYSTSRTLSPSH
;
A
#
# COMPACT_ATOMS: atom_id res chain seq x y z
N MET A 1 13.44 34.36 28.02
CA MET A 1 14.08 33.47 29.01
C MET A 1 13.45 33.74 30.36
N ASN A 2 12.50 32.93 30.83
CA ASN A 2 12.15 32.88 32.25
C ASN A 2 11.70 31.46 32.61
N VAL A 3 12.53 30.82 33.42
CA VAL A 3 12.35 29.51 34.03
C VAL A 3 11.77 29.70 35.43
N ARG A 4 10.81 28.84 35.80
CA ARG A 4 10.38 28.43 37.16
C ARG A 4 9.48 27.21 36.94
N ASN A 5 9.91 25.96 37.10
CA ASN A 5 10.43 25.17 38.22
C ASN A 5 9.44 24.92 39.38
N SER A 6 9.32 23.62 39.67
CA SER A 6 8.90 22.93 40.90
C SER A 6 7.42 22.74 41.23
N GLY A 7 7.06 21.46 41.50
CA GLY A 7 6.28 21.13 42.70
C GLY A 7 5.15 20.13 42.49
N SER A 8 5.41 18.88 42.87
CA SER A 8 4.49 17.77 43.13
C SER A 8 3.35 18.08 44.10
N SER A 9 2.15 17.49 43.90
CA SER A 9 1.26 17.09 44.98
C SER A 9 0.29 16.00 44.53
N GLU A 10 0.24 14.94 45.34
CA GLU A 10 -0.59 13.75 45.24
C GLU A 10 -2.03 14.01 45.73
N CYS A 11 -2.89 13.02 45.48
CA CYS A 11 -4.19 12.74 46.10
C CYS A 11 -5.43 13.52 45.59
N VAL A 12 -6.41 12.77 45.06
CA VAL A 12 -7.72 12.46 45.71
C VAL A 12 -8.74 12.11 44.60
N GLU A 13 -9.16 10.83 44.56
CA GLU A 13 -10.42 10.40 43.94
C GLU A 13 -11.61 11.07 44.65
N PRO A 14 -12.70 11.40 43.94
CA PRO A 14 -13.87 10.55 44.18
C PRO A 14 -14.66 10.21 42.92
N CYS A 15 -15.09 8.96 42.87
CA CYS A 15 -16.17 8.47 42.03
C CYS A 15 -17.37 9.44 42.06
N SER A 16 -17.82 9.87 40.89
CA SER A 16 -19.19 10.35 40.71
C SER A 16 -19.71 9.94 39.35
N SER A 17 -20.71 9.08 39.42
CA SER A 17 -21.50 8.54 38.33
C SER A 17 -22.01 9.65 37.41
N GLY A 18 -21.55 9.65 36.16
CA GLY A 18 -22.05 10.49 35.09
C GLY A 18 -22.16 9.68 33.82
N MET A 19 -23.36 9.20 33.52
CA MET A 19 -23.69 8.55 32.26
C MET A 19 -23.63 9.60 31.14
N THR A 20 -22.55 9.62 30.38
CA THR A 20 -22.54 10.20 29.03
C THR A 20 -21.98 9.16 28.09
N SER A 21 -22.84 8.57 27.26
CA SER A 21 -22.46 7.82 26.08
C SER A 21 -21.68 8.75 25.16
N LEU A 22 -20.36 8.76 25.33
CA LEU A 22 -19.45 9.38 24.39
C LEU A 22 -19.69 8.72 23.04
N GLY A 23 -20.34 9.47 22.15
CA GLY A 23 -20.48 9.12 20.75
C GLY A 23 -19.09 8.75 20.23
N ALA A 24 -18.93 7.47 19.91
CA ALA A 24 -17.72 6.97 19.29
C ALA A 24 -17.61 7.67 17.93
N VAL A 25 -16.83 8.74 17.87
CA VAL A 25 -16.41 9.34 16.61
C VAL A 25 -15.70 8.23 15.84
N PRO A 26 -16.22 7.77 14.68
CA PRO A 26 -15.55 6.72 13.94
C PRO A 26 -14.16 7.24 13.56
N ALA A 27 -13.12 6.59 14.09
CA ALA A 27 -11.76 6.92 13.76
C ALA A 27 -11.62 6.93 12.23
N PRO A 28 -10.94 7.93 11.63
CA PRO A 28 -10.81 8.01 10.18
C PRO A 28 -10.17 6.71 9.70
N ILE A 29 -10.93 5.95 8.90
CA ILE A 29 -10.46 4.73 8.27
C ILE A 29 -9.21 5.12 7.48
N ARG A 30 -8.04 4.79 8.02
CA ARG A 30 -6.76 5.07 7.36
C ARG A 30 -6.79 4.26 6.09
N LYS A 31 -7.07 4.92 4.96
CA LYS A 31 -7.03 4.30 3.64
C LYS A 31 -5.72 3.53 3.54
N ARG A 32 -5.82 2.22 3.27
CA ARG A 32 -4.67 1.32 3.17
C ARG A 32 -3.70 1.93 2.18
N ARG A 33 -2.45 2.14 2.60
CA ARG A 33 -1.44 2.94 1.87
C ARG A 33 -1.18 2.51 0.41
N PHE A 34 -1.68 1.33 0.01
CA PHE A 34 -1.50 0.75 -1.32
C PHE A 34 -2.82 0.26 -1.93
N SER A 35 -3.97 0.82 -1.53
CA SER A 35 -5.28 0.41 -2.03
C SER A 35 -5.47 0.62 -3.53
N SER A 36 -4.63 1.44 -4.18
CA SER A 36 -4.70 1.68 -5.62
C SER A 36 -3.84 0.71 -6.46
N ALA A 37 -3.01 -0.13 -5.83
CA ALA A 37 -2.15 -1.06 -6.57
C ALA A 37 -3.01 -2.22 -7.11
N LYS A 38 -2.97 -2.47 -8.43
CA LYS A 38 -3.70 -3.58 -9.04
C LYS A 38 -2.96 -4.89 -8.79
N ILE A 39 -1.63 -4.86 -8.87
CA ILE A 39 -0.79 -5.99 -8.51
C ILE A 39 -0.55 -6.00 -7.00
N GLN A 40 -0.95 -7.08 -6.33
CA GLN A 40 -0.76 -7.23 -4.89
C GLN A 40 0.73 -7.30 -4.53
N PRO A 41 1.24 -6.45 -3.61
CA PRO A 41 2.66 -6.45 -3.23
C PRO A 41 3.18 -7.81 -2.76
N THR A 42 2.33 -8.64 -2.13
CA THR A 42 2.68 -10.00 -1.69
C THR A 42 3.06 -10.93 -2.85
N ARG A 43 2.43 -10.76 -4.02
CA ARG A 43 2.74 -11.56 -5.22
C ARG A 43 4.12 -11.22 -5.75
N VAL A 44 4.43 -9.92 -5.84
CA VAL A 44 5.73 -9.41 -6.25
C VAL A 44 6.81 -9.87 -5.28
N LYS A 45 6.59 -9.71 -3.97
CA LYS A 45 7.51 -10.18 -2.93
C LYS A 45 7.81 -11.68 -3.06
N ARG A 46 6.80 -12.52 -3.32
CA ARG A 46 6.99 -13.98 -3.49
C ARG A 46 7.88 -14.33 -4.69
N VAL A 47 7.73 -13.61 -5.80
CA VAL A 47 8.60 -13.79 -6.98
C VAL A 47 10.00 -13.25 -6.71
N MET A 48 10.12 -12.11 -6.04
CA MET A 48 11.44 -11.57 -5.67
C MET A 48 12.20 -12.52 -4.74
N GLN A 49 11.53 -13.10 -3.74
CA GLN A 49 12.15 -14.01 -2.78
C GLN A 49 12.19 -15.48 -3.24
N SER A 50 11.87 -15.78 -4.50
CA SER A 50 12.26 -17.08 -5.08
C SER A 50 13.74 -17.09 -5.47
N ASP A 51 14.39 -15.92 -5.48
CA ASP A 51 15.83 -15.76 -5.54
C ASP A 51 16.40 -15.82 -4.11
N ASP A 52 17.28 -16.80 -3.87
CA ASP A 52 17.85 -17.07 -2.55
C ASP A 52 18.77 -15.94 -2.05
N GLU A 53 19.27 -15.07 -2.96
CA GLU A 53 20.09 -13.92 -2.59
C GLU A 53 19.23 -12.75 -2.05
N ILE A 54 17.91 -12.78 -2.23
CA ILE A 54 17.01 -11.69 -1.85
C ILE A 54 16.36 -11.93 -0.47
N GLY A 55 16.94 -11.29 0.54
CA GLY A 55 16.46 -11.31 1.92
C GLY A 55 15.26 -10.39 2.23
N ARG A 56 15.33 -9.66 3.35
CA ARG A 56 14.26 -8.72 3.77
C ARG A 56 14.27 -7.47 2.89
N MET A 57 13.09 -6.96 2.59
CA MET A 57 12.91 -5.73 1.79
C MET A 57 11.91 -4.79 2.45
N VAL A 58 12.07 -3.50 2.20
CA VAL A 58 11.11 -2.46 2.64
C VAL A 58 9.82 -2.55 1.83
N ALA A 59 8.69 -2.19 2.45
CA ALA A 59 7.37 -2.34 1.84
C ALA A 59 7.17 -1.54 0.53
N SER A 60 7.93 -0.47 0.32
CA SER A 60 7.87 0.35 -0.89
C SER A 60 8.39 -0.37 -2.14
N VAL A 61 9.33 -1.30 -2.00
CA VAL A 61 9.99 -1.96 -3.13
C VAL A 61 9.01 -2.83 -3.93
N PRO A 62 8.27 -3.78 -3.33
CA PRO A 62 7.28 -4.56 -4.08
C PRO A 62 6.16 -3.71 -4.69
N VAL A 63 5.81 -2.58 -4.06
CA VAL A 63 4.80 -1.65 -4.58
C VAL A 63 5.31 -0.93 -5.83
N ALA A 64 6.56 -0.46 -5.82
CA ALA A 64 7.17 0.21 -6.96
C ALA A 64 7.30 -0.73 -8.16
N ILE A 65 7.76 -1.96 -7.93
CA ILE A 65 7.85 -2.99 -8.98
C ILE A 65 6.47 -3.34 -9.52
N GLY A 66 5.45 -3.50 -8.65
CA GLY A 66 4.08 -3.73 -9.08
C GLY A 66 3.55 -2.61 -10.01
N ARG A 67 3.84 -1.35 -9.70
CA ARG A 67 3.47 -0.22 -10.59
C ARG A 67 4.25 -0.23 -11.91
N ALA A 68 5.54 -0.55 -11.87
CA ALA A 68 6.33 -0.68 -13.10
C ALA A 68 5.79 -1.80 -14.00
N MET A 69 5.38 -2.93 -13.42
CA MET A 69 4.76 -4.04 -14.14
C MET A 69 3.41 -3.66 -14.77
N GLU A 70 2.62 -2.80 -14.12
CA GLU A 70 1.37 -2.29 -14.71
C GLU A 70 1.65 -1.48 -15.98
N HIS A 71 2.62 -0.56 -15.94
CA HIS A 71 3.02 0.22 -17.13
C HIS A 71 3.68 -0.65 -18.20
N PHE A 72 4.49 -1.63 -17.80
CA PHE A 72 5.10 -2.58 -18.73
C PHE A 72 4.04 -3.38 -19.48
N ALA A 73 3.04 -3.91 -18.79
CA ALA A 73 1.96 -4.68 -19.41
C ALA A 73 1.14 -3.84 -20.41
N GLU A 74 0.84 -2.58 -20.06
CA GLU A 74 0.17 -1.65 -20.96
C GLU A 74 0.97 -1.45 -22.26
N LYS A 75 2.25 -1.08 -22.16
CA LYS A 75 3.11 -0.83 -23.33
C LYS A 75 3.37 -2.09 -24.15
N LEU A 76 3.53 -3.23 -23.49
CA LEU A 76 3.68 -4.53 -24.15
C LEU A 76 2.44 -4.86 -24.98
N LEU A 77 1.24 -4.74 -24.40
CA LEU A 77 -0.01 -5.05 -25.08
C LEU A 77 -0.34 -4.06 -26.20
N GLU A 78 -0.05 -2.78 -26.02
CA GLU A 78 -0.18 -1.77 -27.09
C GLU A 78 0.71 -2.12 -28.29
N THR A 79 1.96 -2.50 -28.05
CA THR A 79 2.91 -2.86 -29.10
C THR A 79 2.50 -4.16 -29.81
N ALA A 80 2.13 -5.19 -29.04
CA ALA A 80 1.65 -6.45 -29.61
C ALA A 80 0.35 -6.25 -30.42
N ALA A 81 -0.54 -5.36 -29.97
CA ALA A 81 -1.75 -5.01 -30.71
C ALA A 81 -1.41 -4.35 -32.06
N GLN A 82 -0.37 -3.52 -32.13
CA GLN A 82 0.10 -2.98 -33.42
C GLN A 82 0.55 -4.10 -34.37
N CYS A 83 1.30 -5.10 -33.88
CA CYS A 83 1.68 -6.27 -34.69
C CYS A 83 0.45 -7.02 -35.26
N VAL A 84 -0.63 -7.15 -34.47
CA VAL A 84 -1.90 -7.75 -34.93
C VAL A 84 -2.56 -6.90 -36.03
N LEU A 85 -2.55 -5.58 -35.91
CA LEU A 85 -3.14 -4.69 -36.91
C LEU A 85 -2.46 -4.79 -38.29
N TYR A 86 -1.17 -5.11 -38.32
CA TYR A 86 -0.43 -5.39 -39.57
C TYR A 86 -0.60 -6.84 -40.05
N SER A 87 -1.28 -7.69 -39.29
CA SER A 87 -1.63 -9.06 -39.63
C SER A 87 -3.10 -9.15 -40.09
N THR A 88 -3.46 -10.27 -40.71
CA THR A 88 -4.86 -10.61 -41.01
C THR A 88 -5.60 -11.16 -39.79
N SER A 89 -4.88 -11.47 -38.71
CA SER A 89 -5.43 -11.94 -37.44
C SER A 89 -6.15 -10.82 -36.68
N ARG A 90 -7.18 -11.16 -35.91
CA ARG A 90 -7.80 -10.29 -34.90
C ARG A 90 -7.55 -10.75 -33.47
N THR A 91 -6.71 -11.78 -33.32
CA THR A 91 -6.41 -12.42 -32.05
C THR A 91 -4.93 -12.22 -31.72
N LEU A 92 -4.64 -11.74 -30.52
CA LEU A 92 -3.28 -11.73 -29.97
C LEU A 92 -2.83 -13.17 -29.68
N SER A 93 -1.91 -13.67 -30.50
CA SER A 93 -1.12 -14.89 -30.24
C SER A 93 0.25 -14.55 -29.65
N PRO A 94 0.97 -15.54 -29.04
CA PRO A 94 2.32 -15.36 -28.50
C PRO A 94 3.41 -14.93 -29.49
N SER A 95 3.11 -14.91 -30.80
CA SER A 95 4.04 -14.53 -31.87
C SER A 95 4.08 -13.03 -32.17
N HIS A 96 3.12 -12.26 -31.64
CA HIS A 96 3.05 -10.80 -31.78
C HIS A 96 3.87 -10.10 -30.71
#